data_AF-A0A934MSD1-F1
#
_entry.id   AF-A0A934MSD1-F1
#
_cell.length_a   1.000
_cell.length_b   1.000
_cell.length_c   1.000
_cell.angle_alpha   90.00
_cell.angle_beta   90.00
_cell.angle_gamma   90.00
#
_symmetry.space_group_name_H-M   'P 1'
#
loop_
_entity.id
_entity.type
_entity.pdbx_description
1 polymer ?
#
loop_
_entity_poly.entity_id
_entity_poly.type
_entity_poly.pdbx_seq_one_letter_code
_entity_poly.pdbx_strand_id
1 'polypeptide(L)'
;MRFRLLLALLVMVAGPAHAQDGAARYAGDWQVTEGGGGTGMCRVNLATNSGTFGLWATSLGCLGPIAMVNGWRTEGGNLHLLGYDGNPVATFSPNGRALDGRFADGAPAVLAPLSGQNVASNMPAPAQNCIRHPASGYCADASDIAVPTAFPLWVRGAHLLNIRALPDGNSDLLGQTQPNQCFMIDSCQATPDGIRCHIAPGQNDLPTGYVLKHFTDSQGTFIGFQNFC
;
A
#
# COMPACT_ATOMS: atom_id res chain seq x y z
N MET A 1 24.91 48.66 49.29
CA MET A 1 25.47 47.49 48.56
C MET A 1 24.40 46.98 47.61
N ARG A 2 24.67 46.98 46.30
CA ARG A 2 23.68 46.64 45.24
C ARG A 2 23.79 45.15 44.91
N PHE A 3 22.75 44.38 45.19
CA PHE A 3 22.61 42.99 44.75
C PHE A 3 21.99 42.99 43.34
N ARG A 4 22.69 42.47 42.33
CA ARG A 4 22.13 42.23 40.99
C ARG A 4 21.96 40.72 40.81
N LEU A 5 20.69 40.31 40.74
CA LEU A 5 20.23 38.99 40.33
C LEU A 5 20.49 38.83 38.83
N LEU A 6 21.20 37.79 38.40
CA LEU A 6 21.33 37.39 37.00
C LEU A 6 20.54 36.10 36.82
N LEU A 7 19.36 36.21 36.19
CA LEU A 7 18.51 35.10 35.82
C LEU A 7 18.98 34.61 34.44
N ALA A 8 19.63 33.44 34.38
CA ALA A 8 20.03 32.81 33.13
C ALA A 8 18.84 32.02 32.55
N LEU A 9 18.33 32.47 31.41
CA LEU A 9 17.25 31.81 30.66
C LEU A 9 17.85 30.68 29.81
N LEU A 10 17.67 29.42 30.20
CA LEU A 10 17.98 28.26 29.35
C LEU A 10 16.87 28.11 28.30
N VAL A 11 17.17 28.46 27.05
CA VAL A 11 16.33 28.13 25.90
C VAL A 11 16.65 26.70 25.48
N MET A 12 15.81 25.75 25.88
CA MET A 12 15.87 24.39 25.35
C MET A 12 15.32 24.41 23.92
N VAL A 13 16.22 24.41 22.94
CA VAL A 13 15.86 24.20 21.53
C VAL A 13 15.51 22.72 21.37
N ALA A 14 14.21 22.40 21.44
CA ALA A 14 13.73 21.09 21.04
C ALA A 14 13.91 20.98 19.52
N GLY A 15 14.95 20.25 19.10
CA GLY A 15 15.12 19.89 17.69
C GLY A 15 13.97 18.98 17.23
N PRO A 16 13.61 19.00 15.94
CA PRO A 16 12.60 18.11 15.42
C PRO A 16 13.09 16.66 15.57
N ALA A 17 12.30 15.84 16.28
CA ALA A 17 12.51 14.40 16.32
C ALA A 17 12.21 13.85 14.93
N HIS A 18 13.26 13.62 14.13
CA HIS A 18 13.12 12.86 12.89
C HIS A 18 12.65 11.45 13.26
N ALA A 19 11.56 11.00 12.66
CA ALA A 19 11.04 9.65 12.78
C ALA A 19 12.06 8.64 12.19
N GLN A 20 13.05 8.24 12.99
CA GLN A 20 14.13 7.33 12.57
C GLN A 20 13.77 5.85 12.78
N ASP A 21 12.65 5.52 13.42
CA ASP A 21 12.33 4.13 13.79
C ASP A 21 11.58 3.32 12.72
N GLY A 22 11.05 3.96 11.66
CA GLY A 22 10.20 3.30 10.68
C GLY A 22 10.93 2.57 9.54
N ALA A 23 12.15 3.01 9.20
CA ALA A 23 12.86 2.49 8.03
C ALA A 23 13.47 1.11 8.28
N ALA A 24 14.02 0.87 9.47
CA ALA A 24 14.75 -0.37 9.80
C ALA A 24 13.94 -1.66 9.54
N ARG A 25 12.61 -1.61 9.64
CA ARG A 25 11.72 -2.75 9.38
C ARG A 25 11.72 -3.24 7.92
N TYR A 26 12.07 -2.37 6.98
CA TYR A 26 12.12 -2.68 5.55
C TYR A 26 13.52 -3.11 5.11
N ALA A 27 14.54 -2.89 5.93
CA ALA A 27 15.91 -3.18 5.53
C ALA A 27 16.13 -4.68 5.27
N GLY A 28 16.98 -5.01 4.29
CA GLY A 28 17.35 -6.37 3.90
C GLY A 28 16.97 -6.72 2.46
N ASP A 29 17.02 -8.01 2.12
CA ASP A 29 16.75 -8.49 0.76
C ASP A 29 15.27 -8.78 0.52
N TRP A 30 14.79 -8.37 -0.65
CA TRP A 30 13.43 -8.58 -1.13
C TRP A 30 13.46 -9.22 -2.51
N GLN A 31 12.48 -10.06 -2.80
CA GLN A 31 12.26 -10.63 -4.11
C GLN A 31 11.06 -9.97 -4.76
N VAL A 32 11.20 -9.54 -6.02
CA VAL A 32 10.06 -9.11 -6.83
C VAL A 32 9.37 -10.37 -7.38
N THR A 33 8.19 -10.66 -6.86
CA THR A 33 7.44 -11.89 -7.20
C THR A 33 6.38 -11.68 -8.27
N GLU A 34 5.92 -10.44 -8.47
CA GLU A 34 4.91 -10.07 -9.46
C GLU A 34 5.32 -8.77 -10.19
N GLY A 35 4.89 -8.63 -11.45
CA GLY A 35 5.09 -7.42 -12.26
C GLY A 35 6.27 -7.44 -13.25
N GLY A 36 6.49 -6.32 -13.94
CA GLY A 36 7.46 -6.16 -15.04
C GLY A 36 8.96 -6.20 -14.66
N GLY A 37 9.28 -6.49 -13.40
CA GLY A 37 10.66 -6.51 -12.89
C GLY A 37 11.49 -7.74 -13.25
N GLY A 38 10.92 -8.73 -13.93
CA GLY A 38 11.54 -10.04 -14.17
C GLY A 38 11.24 -10.99 -13.02
N THR A 39 10.12 -11.71 -13.12
CA THR A 39 9.62 -12.58 -12.06
C THR A 39 10.61 -13.69 -11.71
N GLY A 40 10.93 -13.83 -10.42
CA GLY A 40 11.71 -14.94 -9.86
C GLY A 40 13.22 -14.69 -9.67
N MET A 41 13.85 -13.79 -10.43
CA MET A 41 15.29 -13.49 -10.28
C MET A 41 15.60 -12.06 -9.80
N CYS A 42 14.63 -11.14 -9.88
CA CYS A 42 14.82 -9.78 -9.44
C CYS A 42 14.83 -9.67 -7.92
N ARG A 43 15.98 -9.26 -7.38
CA ARG A 43 16.21 -9.00 -5.96
C ARG A 43 16.50 -7.53 -5.73
N VAL A 44 15.92 -6.98 -4.67
CA VAL A 44 16.20 -5.62 -4.21
C VAL A 44 16.77 -5.69 -2.79
N ASN A 45 17.95 -5.12 -2.56
CA ASN A 45 18.50 -4.94 -1.22
C ASN A 45 18.19 -3.51 -0.75
N LEU A 46 17.57 -3.40 0.42
CA LEU A 46 17.27 -2.13 1.08
C LEU A 46 18.25 -1.94 2.24
N ALA A 47 19.26 -1.12 2.05
CA ALA A 47 20.28 -0.86 3.06
C ALA A 47 19.92 0.35 3.92
N THR A 48 20.48 0.43 5.13
CA THR A 48 20.21 1.53 6.08
C THR A 48 21.22 2.66 6.04
N ASN A 49 22.26 2.56 5.21
CA ASN A 49 23.18 3.68 4.97
C ASN A 49 22.52 4.74 4.10
N SER A 50 22.84 6.01 4.36
CA SER A 50 22.39 7.13 3.55
C SER A 50 22.97 7.04 2.12
N GLY A 51 22.15 7.38 1.14
CA GLY A 51 22.52 7.64 -0.25
C GLY A 51 22.07 9.04 -0.68
N THR A 52 22.19 9.33 -1.98
CA THR A 52 21.92 10.67 -2.54
C THR A 52 20.46 11.12 -2.38
N PHE A 53 19.49 10.19 -2.46
CA PHE A 53 18.05 10.50 -2.49
C PHE A 53 17.27 9.88 -1.32
N GLY A 54 17.96 9.40 -0.28
CA GLY A 54 17.34 8.68 0.82
C GLY A 54 18.30 7.65 1.39
N LEU A 55 17.79 6.46 1.68
CA LEU A 55 18.61 5.31 2.04
C LEU A 55 19.03 4.57 0.77
N TRP A 56 20.17 3.89 0.83
CA TRP A 56 20.73 3.18 -0.30
C TRP A 56 19.93 1.91 -0.63
N ALA A 57 19.66 1.68 -1.92
CA ALA A 57 19.10 0.42 -2.42
C ALA A 57 19.84 -0.05 -3.66
N THR A 58 19.88 -1.36 -3.85
CA THR A 58 20.42 -1.98 -5.07
C THR A 58 19.46 -3.01 -5.62
N SER A 59 19.49 -3.19 -6.94
CA SER A 59 18.74 -4.22 -7.64
C SER A 59 19.68 -5.21 -8.33
N LEU A 60 19.38 -6.50 -8.25
CA LEU A 60 20.12 -7.58 -8.91
C LEU A 60 19.16 -8.44 -9.73
N GLY A 61 19.51 -8.72 -10.99
CA GLY A 61 18.69 -9.58 -11.86
C GLY A 61 17.35 -8.97 -12.27
N CYS A 62 17.20 -7.66 -12.09
CA CYS A 62 15.97 -6.92 -12.38
C CYS A 62 15.97 -6.34 -13.79
N LEU A 63 14.79 -6.19 -14.38
CA LEU A 63 14.56 -5.56 -15.68
C LEU A 63 13.70 -4.30 -15.54
N GLY A 64 13.69 -3.46 -16.57
CA GLY A 64 12.87 -2.25 -16.61
C GLY A 64 13.27 -1.20 -15.54
N PRO A 65 12.33 -0.36 -15.08
CA PRO A 65 12.63 0.73 -14.14
C PRO A 65 13.27 0.28 -12.83
N ILE A 66 12.96 -0.94 -12.36
CA ILE A 66 13.49 -1.45 -11.10
C ILE A 66 14.97 -1.88 -11.20
N ALA A 67 15.49 -2.09 -12.43
CA ALA A 67 16.92 -2.34 -12.66
C ALA A 67 17.80 -1.12 -12.34
N MET A 68 17.18 0.05 -12.22
CA MET A 68 17.84 1.33 -11.97
C MET A 68 17.57 1.88 -10.56
N VAL A 69 17.10 1.03 -9.64
CA VAL A 69 16.94 1.42 -8.25
C VAL A 69 18.31 1.79 -7.66
N ASN A 70 18.39 2.98 -7.08
CA ASN A 70 19.58 3.51 -6.43
C ASN A 70 19.28 4.06 -5.02
N GLY A 71 18.01 4.10 -4.63
CA GLY A 71 17.64 4.53 -3.31
C GLY A 71 16.25 4.08 -2.90
N TRP A 72 15.94 4.31 -1.64
CA TRP A 72 14.61 4.12 -1.10
C TRP A 72 14.35 5.08 0.06
N ARG A 73 13.07 5.29 0.36
CA ARG A 73 12.63 6.04 1.52
C ARG A 73 11.29 5.54 2.02
N THR A 74 10.92 5.95 3.22
CA THR A 74 9.58 5.75 3.76
C THR A 74 8.84 7.08 3.84
N GLU A 75 7.59 7.11 3.41
CA GLU A 75 6.72 8.28 3.46
C GLU A 75 5.27 7.82 3.61
N GLY A 76 4.52 8.42 4.53
CA GLY A 76 3.12 8.02 4.79
C GLY A 76 2.93 6.57 5.26
N GLY A 77 4.01 5.90 5.68
CA GLY A 77 4.01 4.48 6.01
C GLY A 77 4.20 3.53 4.81
N ASN A 78 4.41 4.10 3.62
CA ASN A 78 4.74 3.37 2.39
C ASN A 78 6.25 3.37 2.17
N LEU A 79 6.72 2.36 1.42
CA LEU A 79 8.06 2.25 0.90
C LEU A 79 8.09 2.79 -0.53
N HIS A 80 8.99 3.71 -0.82
CA HIS A 80 9.22 4.20 -2.18
C HIS A 80 10.61 3.77 -2.64
N LEU A 81 10.71 3.04 -3.75
CA LEU A 81 11.96 2.78 -4.46
C LEU A 81 12.25 3.92 -5.41
N LEU A 82 13.49 4.40 -5.42
CA LEU A 82 13.91 5.60 -6.14
C LEU A 82 14.94 5.26 -7.21
N GLY A 83 14.81 5.89 -8.37
CA GLY A 83 15.78 5.80 -9.47
C GLY A 83 17.00 6.71 -9.26
N TYR A 84 17.89 6.75 -10.25
CA TYR A 84 19.05 7.65 -10.26
C TYR A 84 18.70 9.14 -10.35
N ASP A 85 17.47 9.47 -10.73
CA ASP A 85 16.94 10.83 -10.78
C ASP A 85 16.24 11.25 -9.48
N GLY A 86 16.17 10.35 -8.49
CA GLY A 86 15.47 10.56 -7.23
C GLY A 86 13.96 10.44 -7.31
N ASN A 87 13.39 10.15 -8.49
CA ASN A 87 11.95 9.94 -8.64
C ASN A 87 11.56 8.51 -8.21
N PRO A 88 10.34 8.31 -7.67
CA PRO A 88 9.84 6.98 -7.39
C PRO A 88 9.70 6.14 -8.67
N VAL A 89 10.37 4.98 -8.71
CA VAL A 89 10.17 3.95 -9.75
C VAL A 89 9.11 2.93 -9.35
N ALA A 90 8.89 2.79 -8.04
CA ALA A 90 7.82 1.98 -7.48
C ALA A 90 7.44 2.46 -6.06
N THR A 91 6.18 2.27 -5.68
CA THR A 91 5.66 2.54 -4.33
C THR A 91 4.97 1.28 -3.82
N PHE A 92 5.24 0.93 -2.57
CA PHE A 92 4.70 -0.25 -1.91
C PHE A 92 4.15 0.07 -0.53
N SER A 93 3.06 -0.58 -0.20
CA SER A 93 2.43 -0.55 1.10
C SER A 93 2.58 -1.94 1.75
N PRO A 94 2.78 -2.05 3.07
CA PRO A 94 2.74 -3.34 3.73
C PRO A 94 1.43 -4.08 3.45
N ASN A 95 1.49 -5.38 3.20
CA ASN A 95 0.33 -6.27 3.09
C ASN A 95 0.66 -7.62 3.77
N GLY A 96 0.33 -7.73 5.06
CA GLY A 96 0.67 -8.89 5.86
C GLY A 96 2.19 -9.13 5.95
N ARG A 97 2.69 -10.15 5.24
CA ARG A 97 4.12 -10.53 5.21
C ARG A 97 4.89 -9.99 4.00
N ALA A 98 4.21 -9.41 3.03
CA ALA A 98 4.81 -8.86 1.82
C ALA A 98 4.58 -7.34 1.73
N LEU A 99 5.16 -6.72 0.71
CA LEU A 99 4.80 -5.36 0.31
C LEU A 99 4.11 -5.43 -1.04
N ASP A 100 2.89 -4.92 -1.10
CA ASP A 100 2.13 -4.81 -2.34
C ASP A 100 2.23 -3.39 -2.85
N GLY A 101 2.38 -3.22 -4.15
CA GLY A 101 2.64 -1.93 -4.71
C GLY A 101 2.50 -1.87 -6.21
N ARG A 102 3.00 -0.78 -6.76
CA ARG A 102 2.95 -0.48 -8.18
C ARG A 102 4.25 0.15 -8.64
N PHE A 103 4.62 -0.14 -9.88
CA PHE A 103 5.60 0.63 -10.63
C PHE A 103 5.02 2.00 -11.00
N ALA A 104 5.89 2.93 -11.39
CA ALA A 104 5.50 4.29 -11.78
C ALA A 104 4.55 4.32 -13.00
N ASP A 105 4.56 3.29 -13.84
CA ASP A 105 3.62 3.11 -14.96
C ASP A 105 2.25 2.52 -14.53
N GLY A 106 2.09 2.21 -13.24
CA GLY A 106 0.89 1.63 -12.66
C GLY A 106 0.83 0.10 -12.73
N ALA A 107 1.82 -0.58 -13.31
CA ALA A 107 1.85 -2.03 -13.30
C ALA A 107 2.02 -2.55 -11.86
N PRO A 108 1.29 -3.62 -11.47
CA PRO A 108 1.36 -4.15 -10.12
C PRO A 108 2.71 -4.80 -9.83
N ALA A 109 3.11 -4.75 -8.56
CA ALA A 109 4.36 -5.33 -8.09
C ALA A 109 4.23 -5.81 -6.65
N VAL A 110 4.90 -6.92 -6.32
CA VAL A 110 4.96 -7.45 -4.96
C VAL A 110 6.40 -7.70 -4.56
N LEU A 111 6.79 -7.24 -3.36
CA LEU A 111 8.05 -7.55 -2.71
C LEU A 111 7.82 -8.57 -1.60
N ALA A 112 8.33 -9.78 -1.81
CA ALA A 112 8.38 -10.82 -0.79
C ALA A 112 9.70 -10.73 0.00
N PRO A 113 9.68 -10.84 1.34
CA PRO A 113 10.88 -10.77 2.15
C PRO A 113 11.76 -12.01 1.95
N LEU A 114 13.08 -11.82 1.86
CA LEU A 114 14.07 -12.92 1.78
C LEU A 114 14.95 -13.04 3.03
N SER A 115 14.95 -12.04 3.92
CA SER A 115 15.85 -11.95 5.08
C SER A 115 15.09 -11.92 6.42
N GLY A 116 13.89 -12.50 6.48
CA GLY A 116 13.10 -12.57 7.73
C GLY A 116 12.53 -11.22 8.17
N GLN A 117 12.40 -10.27 7.25
CA GLN A 117 11.78 -8.97 7.53
C GLN A 117 10.35 -9.15 8.02
N ASN A 118 10.02 -8.52 9.13
CA ASN A 118 8.66 -8.47 9.66
C ASN A 118 8.02 -7.12 9.33
N VAL A 119 7.35 -7.05 8.18
CA VAL A 119 6.56 -5.89 7.77
C VAL A 119 5.22 -5.76 8.49
N ALA A 120 4.80 -6.82 9.20
CA ALA A 120 3.58 -6.85 10.00
C ALA A 120 3.69 -6.09 11.34
N SER A 121 4.90 -5.88 11.87
CA SER A 121 5.11 -5.39 13.23
C SER A 121 5.72 -3.98 13.24
N ASN A 122 4.98 -3.04 13.83
CA ASN A 122 5.26 -1.60 14.02
C ASN A 122 4.63 -0.67 12.99
N MET A 123 3.30 -0.73 12.86
CA MET A 123 2.53 0.19 12.02
C MET A 123 2.47 1.59 12.65
N PRO A 124 3.00 2.66 11.99
CA PRO A 124 2.68 4.03 12.39
C PRO A 124 1.16 4.22 12.39
N ALA A 125 0.66 5.04 13.30
CA ALA A 125 -0.76 5.36 13.35
C ALA A 125 -1.19 5.94 11.98
N PRO A 126 -2.29 5.44 11.39
CA PRO A 126 -2.76 5.94 10.11
C PRO A 126 -3.09 7.43 10.20
N ALA A 127 -2.84 8.17 9.10
CA ALA A 127 -3.23 9.56 9.01
C ALA A 127 -4.75 9.70 9.24
N GLN A 128 -5.18 10.74 9.97
CA GLN A 128 -6.55 10.86 10.48
C GLN A 128 -7.67 10.88 9.42
N ASN A 129 -7.34 10.97 8.12
CA ASN A 129 -8.31 11.06 7.02
C ASN A 129 -8.01 10.12 5.85
N CYS A 130 -7.30 8.99 6.07
CA CYS A 130 -6.99 8.08 4.98
C CYS A 130 -7.89 6.84 4.96
N ILE A 131 -8.26 6.40 3.75
CA ILE A 131 -8.87 5.09 3.52
C ILE A 131 -7.74 4.08 3.56
N ARG A 132 -7.89 3.03 4.38
CA ARG A 132 -6.79 2.11 4.70
C ARG A 132 -6.88 0.78 3.98
N HIS A 133 -5.75 0.10 3.82
CA HIS A 133 -5.73 -1.30 3.44
C HIS A 133 -6.10 -2.18 4.64
N PRO A 134 -7.10 -3.08 4.54
CA PRO A 134 -7.62 -3.83 5.69
C PRO A 134 -6.61 -4.80 6.31
N ALA A 135 -5.72 -5.37 5.51
CA ALA A 135 -4.69 -6.29 6.02
C ALA A 135 -3.54 -5.60 6.75
N SER A 136 -3.30 -4.31 6.51
CA SER A 136 -2.08 -3.64 6.98
C SER A 136 -2.30 -2.34 7.74
N GLY A 137 -3.51 -1.77 7.70
CA GLY A 137 -3.84 -0.53 8.41
C GLY A 137 -3.19 0.74 7.86
N TYR A 138 -2.40 0.67 6.78
CA TYR A 138 -1.83 1.84 6.12
C TYR A 138 -2.84 2.50 5.21
N CYS A 139 -2.61 3.78 4.94
CA CYS A 139 -3.32 4.49 3.89
C CYS A 139 -3.12 3.76 2.56
N ALA A 140 -4.22 3.39 1.91
CA ALA A 140 -4.17 2.78 0.59
C ALA A 140 -3.63 3.79 -0.44
N ASP A 141 -2.99 3.29 -1.49
CA ASP A 141 -2.53 4.12 -2.60
C ASP A 141 -3.72 4.85 -3.26
N ALA A 142 -3.50 6.08 -3.72
CA ALA A 142 -4.56 6.89 -4.32
C ALA A 142 -5.23 6.19 -5.52
N SER A 143 -4.46 5.40 -6.28
CA SER A 143 -4.98 4.58 -7.37
C SER A 143 -5.89 3.45 -6.92
N ASP A 144 -5.70 2.92 -5.71
CA ASP A 144 -6.53 1.87 -5.12
C ASP A 144 -7.76 2.45 -4.42
N ILE A 145 -7.69 3.70 -3.96
CA ILE A 145 -8.84 4.44 -3.41
C ILE A 145 -9.78 4.90 -4.52
N ALA A 146 -9.25 5.26 -5.69
CA ALA A 146 -10.06 5.77 -6.79
C ALA A 146 -11.18 4.79 -7.17
N VAL A 147 -12.37 5.31 -7.49
CA VAL A 147 -13.43 4.49 -8.10
C VAL A 147 -13.06 4.28 -9.57
N PRO A 148 -12.99 3.03 -10.06
CA PRO A 148 -12.75 2.77 -11.48
C PRO A 148 -13.80 3.42 -12.38
N THR A 149 -13.35 3.94 -13.51
CA THR A 149 -14.21 4.53 -14.54
C THR A 149 -14.04 3.86 -15.90
N ALA A 150 -13.00 3.05 -16.08
CA ALA A 150 -12.76 2.22 -17.26
C ALA A 150 -13.06 0.76 -16.93
N PHE A 151 -13.94 0.14 -17.72
CA PHE A 151 -14.43 -1.22 -17.52
C PHE A 151 -14.37 -2.02 -18.84
N PRO A 152 -14.31 -3.36 -18.79
CA PRO A 152 -14.17 -4.18 -17.58
C PRO A 152 -12.77 -4.02 -16.96
N LEU A 153 -12.67 -4.22 -15.64
CA LEU A 153 -11.42 -4.12 -14.90
C LEU A 153 -11.21 -5.35 -14.02
N TRP A 154 -10.03 -5.95 -14.10
CA TRP A 154 -9.57 -6.93 -13.12
C TRP A 154 -9.14 -6.22 -11.84
N VAL A 155 -9.70 -6.69 -10.73
CA VAL A 155 -9.47 -6.16 -9.39
C VAL A 155 -9.09 -7.29 -8.45
N ARG A 156 -8.45 -6.95 -7.35
CA ARG A 156 -8.00 -7.90 -6.34
C ARG A 156 -8.62 -7.56 -4.99
N GLY A 157 -9.32 -8.52 -4.39
CA GLY A 157 -9.93 -8.34 -3.08
C GLY A 157 -8.88 -8.03 -2.02
N ALA A 158 -8.94 -6.87 -1.38
CA ALA A 158 -8.03 -6.50 -0.30
C ALA A 158 -8.37 -7.23 1.00
N HIS A 159 -9.61 -7.71 1.10
CA HIS A 159 -10.11 -8.60 2.15
C HIS A 159 -11.28 -9.45 1.61
N LEU A 160 -11.91 -10.21 2.49
CA LEU A 160 -13.14 -10.92 2.19
C LEU A 160 -14.29 -9.92 1.99
N LEU A 161 -14.89 -9.93 0.80
CA LEU A 161 -16.00 -9.06 0.43
C LEU A 161 -17.30 -9.85 0.35
N ASN A 162 -18.37 -9.29 0.92
CA ASN A 162 -19.72 -9.81 0.73
C ASN A 162 -20.23 -9.46 -0.67
N ILE A 163 -20.65 -10.48 -1.43
CA ILE A 163 -21.28 -10.34 -2.73
C ILE A 163 -22.80 -10.30 -2.51
N ARG A 164 -23.42 -9.17 -2.84
CA ARG A 164 -24.84 -8.88 -2.59
C ARG A 164 -25.62 -8.91 -3.91
N ALA A 165 -26.85 -9.39 -3.89
CA ALA A 165 -27.69 -9.48 -5.09
C ALA A 165 -28.01 -8.11 -5.73
N LEU A 166 -28.17 -7.09 -4.90
CA LEU A 166 -28.43 -5.71 -5.32
C LEU A 166 -27.33 -4.78 -4.77
N PRO A 167 -27.20 -3.56 -5.30
CA PRO A 167 -26.25 -2.55 -4.80
C PRO A 167 -26.72 -1.91 -3.47
N ASP A 168 -27.14 -2.76 -2.53
CA ASP A 168 -27.73 -2.42 -1.23
C ASP A 168 -27.12 -3.34 -0.16
N GLY A 169 -26.79 -2.78 1.01
CA GLY A 169 -26.28 -3.51 2.17
C GLY A 169 -27.26 -4.52 2.75
N ASN A 170 -28.56 -4.38 2.49
CA ASN A 170 -29.60 -5.24 3.04
C ASN A 170 -30.08 -6.35 2.08
N SER A 171 -29.62 -6.35 0.83
CA SER A 171 -30.03 -7.39 -0.12
C SER A 171 -29.42 -8.76 0.22
N ASP A 172 -29.93 -9.81 -0.42
CA ASP A 172 -29.44 -11.18 -0.22
C ASP A 172 -27.92 -11.29 -0.40
N LEU A 173 -27.28 -12.04 0.51
CA LEU A 173 -25.88 -12.42 0.43
C LEU A 173 -25.77 -13.63 -0.49
N LEU A 174 -25.14 -13.45 -1.64
CA LEU A 174 -24.96 -14.50 -2.65
C LEU A 174 -23.70 -15.32 -2.41
N GLY A 175 -22.67 -14.70 -1.80
CA GLY A 175 -21.39 -15.34 -1.56
C GLY A 175 -20.37 -14.34 -1.04
N GLN A 176 -19.11 -14.77 -1.04
CA GLN A 176 -17.99 -13.95 -0.57
C GLN A 176 -16.77 -14.16 -1.46
N THR A 177 -15.95 -13.12 -1.62
CA THR A 177 -14.61 -13.25 -2.22
C THR A 177 -13.62 -13.78 -1.17
N GLN A 178 -12.45 -14.25 -1.62
CA GLN A 178 -11.31 -14.49 -0.73
C GLN A 178 -10.35 -13.28 -0.75
N PRO A 179 -9.59 -13.03 0.33
CA PRO A 179 -8.48 -12.08 0.29
C PRO A 179 -7.48 -12.44 -0.82
N ASN A 180 -6.97 -11.43 -1.52
CA ASN A 180 -6.10 -11.53 -2.68
C ASN A 180 -6.70 -12.27 -3.89
N GLN A 181 -7.99 -12.63 -3.86
CA GLN A 181 -8.67 -13.20 -5.02
C GLN A 181 -8.86 -12.14 -6.10
N CYS A 182 -8.47 -12.46 -7.32
CA CYS A 182 -8.74 -11.63 -8.47
C CYS A 182 -10.13 -11.91 -9.04
N PHE A 183 -10.84 -10.86 -9.42
CA PHE A 183 -12.14 -10.94 -10.08
C PHE A 183 -12.34 -9.74 -10.99
N MET A 184 -13.28 -9.85 -11.93
CA MET A 184 -13.56 -8.78 -12.88
C MET A 184 -14.81 -8.01 -12.46
N ILE A 185 -14.75 -6.69 -12.53
CA ILE A 185 -15.92 -5.81 -12.39
C ILE A 185 -16.21 -5.11 -13.71
N ASP A 186 -17.47 -4.83 -13.98
CA ASP A 186 -17.91 -4.20 -15.24
C ASP A 186 -18.59 -2.84 -15.05
N SER A 187 -18.90 -2.47 -13.81
CA SER A 187 -19.53 -1.19 -13.49
C SER A 187 -19.40 -0.87 -12.00
N CYS A 188 -19.48 0.42 -11.67
CA CYS A 188 -19.57 0.92 -10.30
C CYS A 188 -20.63 2.02 -10.21
N GLN A 189 -21.35 2.07 -9.09
CA GLN A 189 -22.37 3.07 -8.81
C GLN A 189 -22.34 3.53 -7.36
N ALA A 190 -22.69 4.80 -7.13
CA ALA A 190 -22.84 5.35 -5.80
C ALA A 190 -24.20 4.97 -5.21
N THR A 191 -24.21 4.50 -3.96
CA THR A 191 -25.42 4.19 -3.21
C THR A 191 -25.34 4.83 -1.82
N PRO A 192 -26.43 4.88 -1.04
CA PRO A 192 -26.39 5.40 0.33
C PRO A 192 -25.37 4.69 1.24
N ASP A 193 -25.07 3.41 0.95
CA ASP A 193 -24.11 2.60 1.72
C ASP A 193 -22.66 2.74 1.23
N GLY A 194 -22.43 3.52 0.17
CA GLY A 194 -21.14 3.69 -0.46
C GLY A 194 -21.11 3.25 -1.92
N ILE A 195 -19.91 3.21 -2.51
CA ILE A 195 -19.75 2.82 -3.91
C ILE A 195 -19.82 1.29 -4.02
N ARG A 196 -20.75 0.80 -4.84
CA ARG A 196 -20.94 -0.62 -5.15
C ARG A 196 -20.48 -0.91 -6.57
N CYS A 197 -19.70 -1.97 -6.75
CA CYS A 197 -19.23 -2.40 -8.05
C CYS A 197 -19.76 -3.79 -8.38
N HIS A 198 -20.25 -3.94 -9.60
CA HIS A 198 -20.85 -5.17 -10.10
C HIS A 198 -19.76 -6.12 -10.60
N ILE A 199 -19.78 -7.36 -10.11
CA ILE A 199 -18.92 -8.45 -10.56
C ILE A 199 -19.44 -8.94 -11.91
N ALA A 200 -18.56 -8.95 -12.91
CA ALA A 200 -18.90 -9.43 -14.24
C ALA A 200 -19.25 -10.94 -14.21
N PRO A 201 -20.24 -11.38 -15.00
CA PRO A 201 -20.68 -12.78 -14.98
C PRO A 201 -19.62 -13.76 -15.47
N GLY A 202 -19.68 -14.99 -14.92
CA GLY A 202 -18.90 -16.13 -15.41
C GLY A 202 -17.41 -16.10 -15.06
N GLN A 203 -17.01 -15.38 -14.02
CA GLN A 203 -15.60 -15.25 -13.60
C GLN A 203 -15.34 -15.99 -12.28
N ASN A 204 -14.31 -16.84 -12.28
CA ASN A 204 -13.71 -17.44 -11.07
C ASN A 204 -14.71 -18.05 -10.07
N ASP A 205 -15.78 -18.67 -10.58
CA ASP A 205 -16.88 -19.26 -9.80
C ASP A 205 -17.57 -18.31 -8.81
N LEU A 206 -17.34 -17.00 -8.95
CA LEU A 206 -18.00 -15.98 -8.12
C LEU A 206 -19.42 -15.73 -8.65
N PRO A 207 -20.42 -15.60 -7.75
CA PRO A 207 -21.75 -15.19 -8.17
C PRO A 207 -21.71 -13.77 -8.73
N THR A 208 -22.51 -13.54 -9.78
CA THR A 208 -22.80 -12.19 -10.29
C THR A 208 -23.54 -11.39 -9.21
N GLY A 209 -23.00 -10.25 -8.82
CA GLY A 209 -23.55 -9.41 -7.75
C GLY A 209 -22.69 -8.20 -7.47
N TYR A 210 -22.91 -7.53 -6.34
CA TYR A 210 -22.29 -6.27 -5.99
C TYR A 210 -21.38 -6.39 -4.76
N VAL A 211 -20.18 -5.82 -4.87
CA VAL A 211 -19.22 -5.68 -3.77
C VAL A 211 -18.98 -4.20 -3.45
N LEU A 212 -18.57 -3.89 -2.22
CA LEU A 212 -18.23 -2.53 -1.81
C LEU A 212 -16.80 -2.17 -2.25
N LYS A 213 -16.64 -0.98 -2.84
CA LYS A 213 -15.32 -0.41 -3.13
C LYS A 213 -14.61 0.04 -1.86
N HIS A 214 -15.36 0.65 -0.94
CA HIS A 214 -14.89 1.07 0.38
C HIS A 214 -15.90 0.62 1.43
N PHE A 215 -15.42 0.26 2.62
CA PHE A 215 -16.27 -0.07 3.76
C PHE A 215 -15.79 0.67 5.00
N THR A 216 -16.70 0.88 5.96
CA THR A 216 -16.40 1.54 7.23
C THR A 216 -16.83 0.66 8.39
N ASP A 217 -15.98 0.54 9.40
CA ASP A 217 -16.28 -0.13 10.67
C ASP A 217 -15.85 0.74 11.87
N SER A 218 -15.84 0.18 13.07
CA SER A 218 -15.45 0.89 14.30
C SER A 218 -13.99 1.36 14.33
N GLN A 219 -13.13 0.78 13.50
CA GLN A 219 -11.72 1.12 13.39
C GLN A 219 -11.49 2.24 12.38
N GLY A 220 -12.37 2.41 11.38
CA GLY A 220 -12.28 3.46 10.35
C GLY A 220 -12.74 2.99 8.96
N THR A 221 -12.31 3.70 7.91
CA THR A 221 -12.64 3.38 6.52
C THR A 221 -11.52 2.63 5.81
N PHE A 222 -11.88 1.64 5.00
CA PHE A 222 -10.95 0.75 4.31
C PHE A 222 -11.32 0.54 2.85
N ILE A 223 -10.34 0.18 2.02
CA ILE A 223 -10.60 -0.33 0.67
C ILE A 223 -11.12 -1.77 0.74
N GLY A 224 -12.11 -2.07 -0.09
CA GLY A 224 -12.60 -3.43 -0.28
C GLY A 224 -11.75 -4.22 -1.27
N PHE A 225 -11.35 -3.58 -2.37
CA PHE A 225 -10.49 -4.17 -3.41
C PHE A 225 -9.58 -3.12 -4.05
N GLN A 226 -8.47 -3.59 -4.60
CA GLN A 226 -7.49 -2.81 -5.36
C GLN A 226 -7.88 -2.74 -6.84
N ASN A 227 -7.49 -1.68 -7.55
CA ASN A 227 -7.85 -1.47 -8.95
C ASN A 227 -6.92 -2.21 -9.93
N PHE A 228 -6.46 -3.38 -9.51
CA PHE A 228 -5.68 -4.30 -10.32
C PHE A 228 -5.82 -5.71 -9.77
N CYS A 229 -5.59 -6.66 -10.65
CA CYS A 229 -4.97 -7.95 -10.40
C CYS A 229 -3.73 -7.96 -11.31
#